data_AF-A0A5N8VGV3-F1
#
_entry.id   AF-A0A5N8VGV3-F1
#
_cell.length_a   1.000
_cell.length_b   1.000
_cell.length_c   1.000
_cell.angle_alpha   90.00
_cell.angle_beta   90.00
_cell.angle_gamma   90.00
#
_symmetry.space_group_name_H-M   'P 1'
#
loop_
_entity.id
_entity.type
_entity.pdbx_description
1 polymer ?
#
loop_
_entity_poly.entity_id
_entity_poly.type
_entity_poly.pdbx_seq_one_letter_code
_entity_poly.pdbx_strand_id
1 'polypeptide(L)'
;MTTTTTASPTVRTRVAELAATQITMWQEGYLKDRPAAVAALARLRRGAGRDAADLPDLWTLVDTSPLHTRRDNVRPLSEEEMVRAENALHAALTLWALHQQSRSTRMHTSKRSAALGAAVHRLMPPGGIDEPVRKRLVRAGTAADLTSLAQRLRDLVVLLRRADIPLDYGLLAGQLYSWQWPGGAGTVRREWGRSFHAWQEENDNSPPQNADDHLSRPTDRDKDAS
;
A
#
# COMPACT_ATOMS: atom_id res chain seq x y z
N MET A 1 -34.29 -17.27 -7.66
CA MET A 1 -33.06 -17.77 -7.03
C MET A 1 -31.92 -17.54 -8.00
N THR A 2 -31.12 -16.50 -7.79
CA THR A 2 -29.89 -16.25 -8.56
C THR A 2 -28.75 -17.01 -7.90
N THR A 3 -28.32 -18.11 -8.52
CA THR A 3 -27.11 -18.83 -8.11
C THR A 3 -25.90 -18.02 -8.55
N THR A 4 -25.26 -17.30 -7.62
CA THR A 4 -23.95 -16.71 -7.86
C THR A 4 -22.92 -17.83 -7.92
N THR A 5 -22.54 -18.24 -9.12
CA THR A 5 -21.37 -19.11 -9.35
C THR A 5 -20.13 -18.35 -8.88
N THR A 6 -19.63 -18.64 -7.68
CA THR A 6 -18.37 -18.08 -7.17
C THR A 6 -17.22 -18.67 -8.00
N ALA A 7 -16.68 -17.88 -8.93
CA ALA A 7 -15.49 -18.27 -9.68
C ALA A 7 -14.30 -18.51 -8.72
N SER A 8 -13.48 -19.52 -8.99
CA SER A 8 -12.30 -19.81 -8.18
C SER A 8 -11.37 -18.60 -8.09
N PRO A 9 -10.79 -18.30 -6.92
CA PRO A 9 -9.95 -17.12 -6.74
C PRO A 9 -8.69 -17.20 -7.60
N THR A 10 -8.36 -16.10 -8.30
CA THR A 10 -7.14 -16.01 -9.11
C THR A 10 -5.89 -16.05 -8.24
N VAL A 11 -4.73 -16.44 -8.79
CA VAL A 11 -3.45 -16.40 -8.04
C VAL A 11 -3.14 -14.99 -7.54
N ARG A 12 -3.43 -13.96 -8.35
CA ARG A 12 -3.31 -12.55 -7.96
C ARG A 12 -4.09 -12.25 -6.68
N THR A 13 -5.35 -12.69 -6.61
CA THR A 13 -6.22 -12.50 -5.45
C THR A 13 -5.67 -13.22 -4.23
N ARG A 14 -5.22 -14.47 -4.39
CA ARG A 14 -4.62 -15.26 -3.31
C ARG A 14 -3.36 -14.60 -2.73
N VAL A 15 -2.49 -14.04 -3.58
CA VAL A 15 -1.30 -13.29 -3.15
C VAL A 15 -1.70 -12.05 -2.36
N ALA A 16 -2.69 -11.30 -2.85
CA ALA A 16 -3.17 -10.09 -2.19
C ALA A 16 -3.76 -10.37 -0.80
N GLU A 17 -4.61 -11.40 -0.69
CA GLU A 17 -5.23 -11.83 0.56
C GLU A 17 -4.19 -12.34 1.56
N LEU A 18 -3.21 -13.11 1.10
CA LEU A 18 -2.15 -13.63 1.96
C LEU A 18 -1.28 -12.49 2.52
N ALA A 19 -0.89 -11.53 1.68
CA ALA A 19 -0.16 -10.35 2.12
C ALA A 19 -0.96 -9.55 3.16
N ALA A 20 -2.23 -9.24 2.88
CA ALA A 20 -3.08 -8.49 3.79
C ALA A 20 -3.25 -9.20 5.14
N THR A 21 -3.43 -10.52 5.13
CA THR A 21 -3.59 -11.35 6.33
C THR A 21 -2.34 -11.31 7.20
N GLN A 22 -1.17 -11.58 6.62
CA GLN A 22 0.10 -11.57 7.36
C GLN A 22 0.44 -10.18 7.90
N ILE A 23 0.27 -9.16 7.07
CA ILE A 23 0.53 -7.77 7.47
C ILE A 23 -0.40 -7.34 8.60
N THR A 24 -1.69 -7.66 8.52
CA THR A 24 -2.65 -7.30 9.58
C THR A 24 -2.25 -7.93 10.90
N MET A 25 -1.88 -9.22 10.90
CA MET A 25 -1.42 -9.92 12.09
C MET A 25 -0.17 -9.28 12.71
N TRP A 26 0.86 -8.97 11.91
CA TRP A 26 2.07 -8.30 12.42
C TRP A 26 1.82 -6.85 12.82
N GLN A 27 1.00 -6.11 12.08
CA GLN A 27 0.65 -4.73 12.39
C GLN A 27 -0.08 -4.63 13.73
N GLU A 28 -1.07 -5.50 13.97
CA GLU A 28 -1.76 -5.55 15.26
C GLU A 28 -0.84 -5.93 16.41
N GLY A 29 0.08 -6.87 16.18
CA GLY A 29 1.08 -7.23 17.18
C GLY A 29 2.04 -6.07 17.47
N TYR A 30 2.51 -5.38 16.44
CA TYR A 30 3.44 -4.26 16.56
C TYR A 30 2.81 -3.07 17.28
N LEU A 31 1.57 -2.73 16.97
CA LEU A 31 0.83 -1.64 17.62
C LEU A 31 0.51 -1.93 19.10
N LYS A 32 0.52 -3.21 19.49
CA LYS A 32 0.38 -3.67 20.88
C LYS A 32 1.74 -3.95 21.54
N ASP A 33 2.83 -3.51 20.92
CA ASP A 33 4.22 -3.71 21.37
C ASP A 33 4.57 -5.17 21.70
N ARG A 34 4.03 -6.11 20.92
CA ARG A 34 4.34 -7.54 21.11
C ARG A 34 5.77 -7.82 20.61
N PRO A 35 6.66 -8.40 21.46
CA PRO A 35 8.08 -8.59 21.11
C PRO A 35 8.29 -9.36 19.79
N ALA A 36 7.50 -10.40 19.54
CA ALA A 36 7.59 -11.20 18.31
C ALA A 36 7.28 -10.36 17.05
N ALA A 37 6.29 -9.47 17.11
CA ALA A 37 5.92 -8.62 15.97
C ALA A 37 6.93 -7.49 15.75
N VAL A 38 7.48 -6.91 16.83
CA VAL A 38 8.57 -5.93 16.75
C VAL A 38 9.82 -6.55 16.11
N ALA A 39 10.19 -7.77 16.53
CA ALA A 39 11.31 -8.50 15.95
C ALA A 39 11.07 -8.87 14.48
N ALA A 40 9.87 -9.33 14.12
CA ALA A 40 9.50 -9.62 12.74
C ALA A 40 9.62 -8.39 11.84
N LEU A 41 9.06 -7.24 12.26
CA LEU A 41 9.16 -5.99 11.53
C LEU A 41 10.62 -5.53 11.36
N ALA A 42 11.44 -5.64 12.41
CA ALA A 42 12.87 -5.31 12.34
C ALA A 42 13.64 -6.18 11.33
N ARG A 43 13.30 -7.48 11.23
CA ARG A 43 13.87 -8.39 10.23
C ARG A 43 13.44 -8.02 8.82
N LEU A 44 12.13 -7.86 8.58
CA LEU A 44 11.57 -7.51 7.27
C LEU A 44 12.13 -6.20 6.71
N ARG A 45 12.35 -5.19 7.57
CA ARG A 45 12.92 -3.90 7.15
C ARG A 45 14.25 -4.01 6.43
N ARG A 46 15.07 -5.02 6.74
CA ARG A 46 16.38 -5.23 6.10
C ARG A 46 16.26 -5.66 4.63
N GLY A 47 15.09 -6.12 4.21
CA GLY A 47 14.83 -6.60 2.85
C GLY A 47 14.25 -5.56 1.89
N ALA A 48 13.77 -4.41 2.38
CA ALA A 48 13.04 -3.48 1.51
C ALA A 48 13.94 -2.90 0.41
N GLY A 49 13.57 -3.13 -0.85
CA GLY A 49 14.32 -2.70 -2.04
C GLY A 49 15.40 -3.68 -2.51
N ARG A 50 15.45 -4.89 -1.95
CA ARG A 50 16.39 -5.95 -2.34
C ARG A 50 15.66 -7.12 -3.00
N ASP A 51 16.42 -7.97 -3.67
CA ASP A 51 15.91 -9.20 -4.26
C ASP A 51 15.49 -10.20 -3.15
N ALA A 52 14.40 -10.94 -3.38
CA ALA A 52 13.93 -11.95 -2.45
C ALA A 52 14.94 -13.12 -2.29
N ALA A 53 15.72 -13.40 -3.35
CA ALA A 53 16.78 -14.41 -3.33
C ALA A 53 17.93 -14.05 -2.38
N ASP A 54 18.15 -12.75 -2.11
CA ASP A 54 19.24 -12.26 -1.24
C ASP A 54 18.89 -12.31 0.26
N LEU A 55 17.71 -12.83 0.60
CA LEU A 55 17.11 -12.67 1.92
C LEU A 55 16.67 -14.01 2.54
N PRO A 56 17.60 -14.96 2.75
CA PRO A 56 17.30 -16.28 3.33
C PRO A 56 16.69 -16.18 4.73
N ASP A 57 17.07 -15.16 5.50
CA ASP A 57 16.48 -14.84 6.81
C ASP A 57 14.97 -14.62 6.76
N LEU A 58 14.41 -14.26 5.61
CA LEU A 58 12.98 -13.96 5.45
C LEU A 58 12.16 -15.16 4.97
N TRP A 59 12.81 -16.21 4.45
CA TRP A 59 12.13 -17.45 4.04
C TRP A 59 11.43 -18.15 5.20
N THR A 60 12.00 -18.07 6.40
CA THR A 60 11.37 -18.64 7.61
C THR A 60 10.34 -17.72 8.26
N LEU A 61 10.28 -16.45 7.83
CA LEU A 61 9.43 -15.44 8.45
C LEU A 61 8.14 -15.22 7.67
N VAL A 62 8.20 -15.30 6.34
CA VAL A 62 7.03 -15.16 5.46
C VAL A 62 6.41 -16.54 5.23
N ASP A 63 5.22 -16.77 5.78
CA ASP A 63 4.53 -18.05 5.61
C ASP A 63 3.90 -18.14 4.21
N THR A 64 4.52 -18.91 3.32
CA THR A 64 4.01 -19.15 1.96
C THR A 64 3.17 -20.43 1.87
N SER A 65 3.04 -21.21 2.95
CA SER A 65 2.28 -22.48 3.00
C SER A 65 0.85 -22.37 2.43
N PRO A 66 0.11 -21.27 2.64
CA PRO A 66 -1.22 -21.10 2.04
C PRO A 66 -1.24 -21.04 0.49
N LEU A 67 -0.11 -20.74 -0.15
CA LEU A 67 0.04 -20.84 -1.61
C LEU A 67 0.25 -22.28 -2.07
N HIS A 68 0.94 -23.10 -1.25
CA HIS A 68 1.22 -24.51 -1.51
C HIS A 68 0.03 -25.44 -1.20
N THR A 69 -0.88 -25.03 -0.32
CA THR A 69 -2.00 -25.88 0.10
C THR A 69 -2.93 -26.14 -1.08
N ARG A 70 -3.10 -27.42 -1.45
CA ARG A 70 -4.16 -27.86 -2.35
C ARG A 70 -5.49 -27.62 -1.64
N ARG A 71 -6.28 -26.67 -2.14
CA ARG A 71 -7.66 -26.44 -1.69
C ARG A 71 -8.61 -27.07 -2.69
N ASP A 72 -9.73 -27.60 -2.20
CA ASP A 72 -10.78 -28.10 -3.09
C ASP A 72 -11.18 -26.98 -4.07
N ASN A 73 -11.25 -27.30 -5.36
CA ASN A 73 -11.54 -26.37 -6.46
C ASN A 73 -10.47 -25.30 -6.77
N VAL A 74 -9.24 -25.43 -6.24
CA VAL A 74 -8.11 -24.55 -6.59
C VAL A 74 -6.91 -25.38 -7.03
N ARG A 75 -6.46 -25.19 -8.27
CA ARG A 75 -5.28 -25.89 -8.78
C ARG A 75 -4.02 -25.47 -8.04
N PRO A 76 -3.02 -26.36 -7.91
CA PRO A 76 -1.69 -25.95 -7.47
C PRO A 76 -1.10 -24.91 -8.42
N LEU A 77 -0.29 -24.00 -7.87
CA LEU A 77 0.50 -23.06 -8.66
C LEU A 77 1.59 -23.84 -9.42
N SER A 78 1.91 -23.39 -10.64
CA SER A 78 3.16 -23.80 -11.28
C SER A 78 4.35 -23.23 -10.52
N GLU A 79 5.54 -23.78 -10.75
CA GLU A 79 6.78 -23.25 -10.15
C GLU A 79 6.98 -21.76 -10.46
N GLU A 80 6.75 -21.35 -11.71
CA GLU A 80 6.84 -19.95 -12.13
C GLU A 80 5.84 -19.04 -11.39
N GLU A 81 4.59 -19.48 -11.23
CA GLU A 81 3.59 -18.72 -10.47
C GLU A 81 3.97 -18.60 -9.00
N MET A 82 4.55 -19.67 -8.44
CA MET A 82 5.00 -19.72 -7.05
C MET A 82 6.14 -18.72 -6.82
N VAL A 83 7.20 -18.76 -7.63
CA VAL A 83 8.33 -17.82 -7.54
C VAL A 83 7.86 -16.36 -7.66
N ARG A 84 6.99 -16.05 -8.62
CA ARG A 84 6.45 -14.68 -8.79
C ARG A 84 5.57 -14.26 -7.61
N ALA A 85 4.82 -15.18 -7.02
CA ALA A 85 4.00 -14.92 -5.85
C ALA A 85 4.86 -14.63 -4.62
N GLU A 86 5.90 -15.42 -4.38
CA GLU A 86 6.86 -15.21 -3.28
C GLU A 86 7.58 -13.88 -3.42
N ASN A 87 8.07 -13.56 -4.62
CA ASN A 87 8.71 -12.27 -4.90
C ASN A 87 7.78 -11.08 -4.60
N ALA A 88 6.50 -11.19 -4.98
CA ALA A 88 5.51 -10.15 -4.73
C ALA A 88 5.16 -9.99 -3.24
N LEU A 89 4.98 -11.11 -2.52
CA LEU A 89 4.78 -11.12 -1.07
C LEU A 89 5.96 -10.46 -0.38
N HIS A 90 7.17 -10.90 -0.72
CA HIS A 90 8.40 -10.41 -0.14
C HIS A 90 8.54 -8.89 -0.30
N ALA A 91 8.38 -8.38 -1.52
CA ALA A 91 8.45 -6.95 -1.79
C ALA A 91 7.39 -6.17 -1.00
N ALA A 92 6.14 -6.65 -0.94
CA ALA A 92 5.07 -5.97 -0.20
C ALA A 92 5.30 -5.96 1.32
N LEU A 93 5.69 -7.09 1.91
CA LEU A 93 5.89 -7.24 3.35
C LEU A 93 7.08 -6.40 3.84
N THR A 94 8.16 -6.36 3.06
CA THR A 94 9.34 -5.56 3.41
C THR A 94 9.06 -4.06 3.26
N LEU A 95 8.35 -3.64 2.21
CA LEU A 95 7.90 -2.25 2.05
C LEU A 95 6.95 -1.83 3.18
N TRP A 96 6.02 -2.70 3.60
CA TRP A 96 5.15 -2.44 4.74
C TRP A 96 5.96 -2.27 6.03
N ALA A 97 6.91 -3.16 6.30
CA ALA A 97 7.72 -3.10 7.50
C ALA A 97 8.54 -1.79 7.59
N LEU A 98 9.03 -1.30 6.45
CA LEU A 98 9.64 0.03 6.34
C LEU A 98 8.64 1.14 6.67
N HIS A 99 7.43 1.07 6.11
CA HIS A 99 6.38 2.07 6.32
C HIS A 99 5.95 2.16 7.78
N GLN A 100 5.69 1.01 8.40
CA GLN A 100 5.19 0.89 9.77
C GLN A 100 6.23 1.27 10.84
N GLN A 101 7.52 1.26 10.49
CA GLN A 101 8.61 1.54 11.43
C GLN A 101 8.38 2.85 12.20
N SER A 102 8.42 2.80 13.53
CA SER A 102 8.28 3.96 14.41
C SER A 102 6.99 4.77 14.15
N ARG A 103 5.93 4.13 13.63
CA ARG A 103 4.58 4.69 13.51
C ARG A 103 3.66 4.02 14.54
N SER A 104 2.91 4.82 15.29
CA SER A 104 1.88 4.35 16.22
C SER A 104 0.50 4.20 15.55
N THR A 105 0.37 4.62 14.30
CA THR A 105 -0.81 4.47 13.44
C THR A 105 -0.63 3.30 12.48
N ARG A 106 -1.74 2.77 11.94
CA ARG A 106 -1.74 1.66 10.97
C ARG A 106 -1.30 2.15 9.59
N MET A 107 -0.18 1.65 9.08
CA MET A 107 0.31 1.99 7.74
C MET A 107 -0.22 1.05 6.64
N HIS A 108 -0.78 -0.10 7.02
CA HIS A 108 -1.59 -0.94 6.16
C HIS A 108 -3.09 -0.77 6.44
N THR A 109 -3.86 -0.61 5.36
CA THR A 109 -5.33 -0.64 5.38
C THR A 109 -5.87 -1.14 4.04
N SER A 110 -7.03 -1.81 4.03
CA SER A 110 -7.70 -2.28 2.80
C SER A 110 -8.72 -1.28 2.25
N LYS A 111 -8.64 0.00 2.65
CA LYS A 111 -9.50 1.07 2.13
C LYS A 111 -9.11 1.39 0.69
N ARG A 112 -10.10 1.63 -0.17
CA ARG A 112 -9.89 2.05 -1.57
C ARG A 112 -8.98 3.29 -1.70
N SER A 113 -9.11 4.25 -0.77
CA SER A 113 -8.29 5.46 -0.71
C SER A 113 -6.80 5.21 -0.38
N ALA A 114 -6.44 3.98 -0.04
CA ALA A 114 -5.08 3.55 0.21
C ALA A 114 -4.46 2.80 -0.98
N ALA A 115 -5.11 2.75 -2.14
CA ALA A 115 -4.46 2.31 -3.38
C ALA A 115 -3.26 3.22 -3.73
N LEU A 116 -2.19 2.68 -4.34
CA LEU A 116 -0.92 3.41 -4.49
C LEU A 116 -1.06 4.77 -5.19
N GLY A 117 -1.82 4.88 -6.27
CA GLY A 117 -2.01 6.16 -6.95
C GLY A 117 -2.73 7.18 -6.08
N ALA A 118 -3.78 6.76 -5.37
CA ALA A 118 -4.50 7.63 -4.43
C ALA A 118 -3.60 8.08 -3.26
N ALA A 119 -2.83 7.14 -2.68
CA ALA A 119 -1.88 7.44 -1.62
C ALA A 119 -0.79 8.42 -2.07
N VAL A 120 -0.28 8.27 -3.30
CA VAL A 120 0.71 9.21 -3.87
C VAL A 120 0.09 10.57 -4.17
N HIS A 121 -1.16 10.64 -4.65
CA HIS A 121 -1.85 11.91 -4.85
C HIS A 121 -2.01 12.67 -3.53
N ARG A 122 -2.23 11.97 -2.41
CA ARG A 122 -2.33 12.59 -1.07
C ARG A 122 -1.03 13.22 -0.57
N LEU A 123 0.11 12.98 -1.21
CA LEU A 123 1.36 13.70 -0.94
C LEU A 123 1.37 15.12 -1.54
N MET A 124 0.44 15.43 -2.44
CA MET A 124 0.39 16.70 -3.16
C MET A 124 -0.37 17.76 -2.35
N PRO A 125 0.00 19.05 -2.47
CA PRO A 125 -0.75 20.12 -1.84
C PRO A 125 -2.18 20.22 -2.40
N PRO A 126 -3.15 20.72 -1.61
CA PRO A 126 -4.50 20.99 -2.10
C PRO A 126 -4.46 21.94 -3.31
N GLY A 127 -5.19 21.61 -4.37
CA GLY A 127 -5.33 22.46 -5.56
C GLY A 127 -4.14 22.47 -6.53
N GLY A 128 -3.16 21.57 -6.40
CA GLY A 128 -2.03 21.50 -7.33
C GLY A 128 -1.40 20.12 -7.46
N ILE A 129 -0.80 19.84 -8.62
CA ILE A 129 -0.04 18.62 -8.87
C ILE A 129 1.44 18.86 -8.56
N ASP A 130 1.99 18.13 -7.60
CA ASP A 130 3.45 18.03 -7.40
C ASP A 130 4.03 17.15 -8.51
N GLU A 131 4.48 17.79 -9.58
CA GLU A 131 5.00 17.11 -10.75
C GLU A 131 6.23 16.21 -10.45
N PRO A 132 7.18 16.59 -9.58
CA PRO A 132 8.18 15.67 -9.05
C PRO A 132 7.62 14.37 -8.45
N VAL A 133 6.61 14.44 -7.57
CA VAL A 133 5.99 13.26 -6.95
C VAL A 133 5.27 12.41 -7.99
N ARG A 134 4.51 13.02 -8.90
CA ARG A 134 3.87 12.33 -10.03
C ARG A 134 4.89 11.57 -10.89
N LYS A 135 6.00 12.23 -11.23
CA LYS A 135 7.10 11.63 -12.01
C LYS A 135 7.73 10.43 -11.30
N ARG A 136 7.81 10.42 -9.96
CA ARG A 136 8.29 9.25 -9.19
C ARG A 136 7.38 8.04 -9.36
N LEU A 137 6.06 8.22 -9.31
CA LEU A 137 5.09 7.14 -9.55
C LEU A 137 5.20 6.59 -10.97
N VAL A 138 5.26 7.46 -11.98
CA VAL A 138 5.44 7.04 -13.38
C VAL A 138 6.74 6.26 -13.55
N ARG A 139 7.85 6.77 -12.99
CA ARG A 139 9.16 6.11 -13.02
C ARG A 139 9.16 4.75 -12.32
N ALA A 140 8.41 4.58 -11.24
CA ALA A 140 8.24 3.28 -10.61
C ALA A 140 7.57 2.29 -11.57
N GLY A 141 6.48 2.71 -12.21
CA GLY A 141 5.72 1.86 -13.14
C GLY A 141 6.46 1.45 -14.42
N THR A 142 7.55 2.12 -14.75
CA THR A 142 8.42 1.83 -15.91
C THR A 142 9.77 1.21 -15.53
N ALA A 143 9.88 0.63 -14.32
CA ALA A 143 11.08 -0.12 -13.94
C ALA A 143 11.35 -1.28 -14.91
N ALA A 144 12.63 -1.65 -15.07
CA ALA A 144 13.04 -2.74 -15.96
C ALA A 144 12.76 -4.12 -15.37
N ASP A 145 12.83 -4.23 -14.05
CA ASP A 145 12.69 -5.46 -13.29
C ASP A 145 12.05 -5.18 -11.91
N LEU A 146 11.69 -6.25 -11.21
CA LEU A 146 11.01 -6.16 -9.91
C LEU A 146 11.89 -5.53 -8.83
N THR A 147 13.20 -5.76 -8.85
CA THR A 147 14.14 -5.23 -7.85
C THR A 147 14.25 -3.71 -7.97
N SER A 148 14.43 -3.21 -9.20
CA SER A 148 14.36 -1.80 -9.55
C SER A 148 13.00 -1.18 -9.21
N LEU A 149 11.90 -1.91 -9.41
CA LEU A 149 10.57 -1.48 -9.01
C LEU A 149 10.47 -1.35 -7.49
N ALA A 150 10.91 -2.36 -6.73
CA ALA A 150 10.88 -2.39 -5.28
C ALA A 150 11.70 -1.23 -4.67
N GLN A 151 12.86 -0.91 -5.24
CA GLN A 151 13.67 0.23 -4.81
C GLN A 151 12.94 1.57 -5.04
N ARG A 152 12.28 1.74 -6.20
CA ARG A 152 11.51 2.97 -6.50
C ARG A 152 10.26 3.09 -5.62
N LEU A 153 9.59 1.97 -5.35
CA LEU A 153 8.46 1.91 -4.41
C LEU A 153 8.92 2.21 -2.99
N ARG A 154 10.11 1.76 -2.59
CA ARG A 154 10.72 2.10 -1.30
C ARG A 154 10.86 3.61 -1.14
N ASP A 155 11.34 4.31 -2.16
CA ASP A 155 11.48 5.77 -2.12
C ASP A 155 10.12 6.48 -1.96
N LEU A 156 9.07 5.98 -2.62
CA LEU A 156 7.70 6.48 -2.45
C LEU A 156 7.17 6.19 -1.04
N VAL A 157 7.37 4.98 -0.52
CA VAL A 157 6.94 4.57 0.81
C VAL A 157 7.59 5.42 1.91
N VAL A 158 8.84 5.86 1.73
CA VAL A 158 9.48 6.80 2.67
C VAL A 158 8.74 8.15 2.71
N LEU A 159 8.25 8.64 1.57
CA LEU A 159 7.45 9.87 1.52
C LEU A 159 6.09 9.66 2.21
N LEU A 160 5.39 8.57 1.88
CA LEU A 160 4.11 8.21 2.50
C LEU A 160 4.24 8.09 4.03
N ARG A 161 5.31 7.45 4.50
CA ARG A 161 5.62 7.31 5.93
C ARG A 161 5.81 8.66 6.62
N ARG A 162 6.49 9.61 5.98
CA ARG A 162 6.70 10.96 6.52
C ARG A 162 5.38 11.72 6.66
N ALA A 163 4.44 11.48 5.75
CA ALA A 163 3.13 12.11 5.72
C ALA A 163 2.03 11.32 6.47
N ASP A 164 2.37 10.20 7.12
CA ASP A 164 1.41 9.29 7.78
C ASP A 164 0.26 8.82 6.87
N ILE A 165 0.57 8.58 5.59
CA ILE A 165 -0.41 8.15 4.58
C ILE A 165 -0.39 6.62 4.46
N PRO A 166 -1.45 5.90 4.87
CA PRO A 166 -1.49 4.45 4.80
C PRO A 166 -1.64 3.94 3.36
N LEU A 167 -1.23 2.69 3.15
CA LEU A 167 -1.26 2.00 1.85
C LEU A 167 -1.92 0.61 1.95
N ASP A 168 -2.63 0.21 0.89
CA ASP A 168 -3.14 -1.15 0.74
C ASP A 168 -2.04 -2.07 0.19
N TYR A 169 -1.25 -2.62 1.10
CA TYR A 169 -0.19 -3.58 0.80
C TYR A 169 -0.69 -4.93 0.29
N GLY A 170 -1.94 -5.31 0.58
CA GLY A 170 -2.56 -6.51 -0.01
C GLY A 170 -2.78 -6.29 -1.50
N LEU A 171 -3.45 -5.19 -1.85
CA LEU A 171 -3.60 -4.77 -3.24
C LEU A 171 -2.25 -4.61 -3.95
N LEU A 172 -1.27 -3.97 -3.29
CA LEU A 172 0.07 -3.81 -3.84
C LEU A 172 0.73 -5.17 -4.13
N ALA A 173 0.64 -6.16 -3.23
CA ALA A 173 1.19 -7.49 -3.46
C ALA A 173 0.58 -8.16 -4.69
N GLY A 174 -0.75 -8.11 -4.84
CA GLY A 174 -1.41 -8.61 -6.05
C GLY A 174 -0.95 -7.88 -7.32
N GLN A 175 -0.76 -6.56 -7.25
CA GLN A 175 -0.25 -5.76 -8.36
C GLN A 175 1.19 -6.13 -8.71
N LEU A 176 2.07 -6.33 -7.73
CA LEU A 176 3.44 -6.77 -7.94
C LEU A 176 3.50 -8.17 -8.55
N TYR A 177 2.60 -9.07 -8.15
CA TYR A 177 2.44 -10.36 -8.81
C TYR A 177 2.07 -10.20 -10.30
N SER A 178 1.03 -9.42 -10.59
CA SER A 178 0.62 -9.17 -11.98
C SER A 178 1.69 -8.45 -12.80
N TRP A 179 2.43 -7.51 -12.20
CA TRP A 179 3.44 -6.68 -12.88
C TRP A 179 4.53 -7.52 -13.54
N GLN A 180 4.90 -8.64 -12.91
CA GLN A 180 5.97 -9.54 -13.34
C GLN A 180 5.65 -10.31 -14.64
N TRP A 181 4.39 -10.40 -15.03
CA TRP A 181 3.97 -11.13 -16.23
C TRP A 181 4.08 -10.27 -17.50
N PRO A 182 4.28 -10.88 -18.69
CA PRO A 182 4.20 -10.16 -19.96
C PRO A 182 2.91 -9.35 -20.08
N GLY A 183 3.03 -8.06 -20.41
CA GLY A 183 1.90 -7.12 -20.47
C GLY A 183 1.36 -6.65 -19.11
N GLY A 184 1.74 -7.30 -18.01
CA GLY A 184 1.32 -7.01 -16.65
C GLY A 184 1.68 -5.60 -16.17
N ALA A 185 2.89 -5.15 -16.48
CA ALA A 185 3.34 -3.79 -16.15
C ALA A 185 2.41 -2.70 -16.72
N GLY A 186 1.89 -2.88 -17.94
CA GLY A 186 0.93 -1.96 -18.55
C GLY A 186 -0.41 -1.92 -17.80
N THR A 187 -0.90 -3.09 -17.38
CA THR A 187 -2.13 -3.21 -16.58
C THR A 187 -1.99 -2.53 -15.22
N VAL A 188 -0.89 -2.79 -14.51
CA VAL A 188 -0.64 -2.21 -13.19
C VAL A 188 -0.45 -0.69 -13.26
N ARG A 189 0.25 -0.17 -14.29
CA ARG A 189 0.34 1.29 -14.52
C ARG A 189 -1.03 1.94 -14.71
N ARG A 190 -1.93 1.31 -15.46
CA ARG A 190 -3.31 1.80 -15.64
C ARG A 190 -4.09 1.79 -14.33
N GLU A 191 -3.93 0.75 -13.51
CA GLU A 191 -4.55 0.69 -12.19
C GLU A 191 -4.07 1.81 -11.26
N TRP A 192 -2.75 2.05 -11.21
CA TRP A 192 -2.18 3.16 -10.44
C TRP A 192 -2.68 4.50 -10.94
N GLY A 193 -2.66 4.74 -12.25
CA GLY A 193 -3.19 5.96 -12.87
C GLY A 193 -4.68 6.19 -12.54
N ARG A 194 -5.53 5.16 -12.65
CA ARG A 194 -6.94 5.27 -12.27
C ARG A 194 -7.12 5.62 -10.79
N SER A 195 -6.37 4.97 -9.90
CA SER A 195 -6.46 5.30 -8.47
C SER A 195 -5.95 6.70 -8.14
N PHE A 196 -4.96 7.20 -8.88
CA PHE A 196 -4.45 8.56 -8.76
C PHE A 196 -5.52 9.60 -9.11
N HIS A 197 -6.23 9.41 -10.23
CA HIS A 197 -7.28 10.33 -10.68
C HIS A 197 -8.60 10.18 -9.92
N ALA A 198 -8.99 8.97 -9.51
CA ALA A 198 -10.23 8.77 -8.74
C ALA A 198 -10.21 9.53 -7.39
N TRP A 199 -9.03 9.64 -6.78
CA TRP A 199 -8.88 10.44 -5.55
C TRP A 199 -9.01 11.94 -5.80
N GLN A 200 -8.55 12.43 -6.96
CA GLN A 200 -8.71 13.83 -7.35
C GLN A 200 -10.20 14.20 -7.41
N GLU A 201 -11.00 13.38 -8.09
CA GLU A 201 -12.46 13.58 -8.21
C GLU A 201 -13.17 13.59 -6.85
N GLU A 202 -12.77 12.73 -5.92
CA GLU A 202 -13.33 12.72 -4.55
C GLU A 202 -13.02 14.02 -3.78
N ASN A 203 -11.85 14.63 -3.97
CA ASN A 203 -11.50 15.90 -3.31
C ASN A 203 -12.14 17.11 -3.98
N ASP A 204 -12.18 17.15 -5.32
CA ASP A 204 -12.83 18.24 -6.06
C ASP A 204 -14.33 18.29 -5.80
N ASN A 205 -14.96 17.13 -5.52
CA ASN A 205 -16.38 17.01 -5.22
C ASN A 205 -16.71 17.08 -3.71
N SER A 206 -15.71 17.26 -2.85
CA SER A 206 -15.92 17.49 -1.41
C SER A 206 -16.28 18.96 -1.18
N PRO A 207 -17.38 19.28 -0.47
CA PRO A 207 -17.71 20.67 -0.14
C PRO A 207 -16.52 21.32 0.58
N PRO A 208 -16.20 22.61 0.32
CA PRO A 208 -15.15 23.30 1.05
C PRO A 208 -15.41 23.16 2.55
N GLN A 209 -14.47 22.57 3.29
CA GLN A 209 -14.53 22.53 4.74
C GLN A 209 -14.51 23.99 5.21
N ASN A 210 -15.63 24.42 5.82
CA ASN A 210 -15.85 25.79 6.27
C ASN A 210 -14.63 26.36 7.00
N ALA A 211 -13.97 27.31 6.35
CA ALA A 211 -13.12 28.29 7.02
C ALA A 211 -14.02 29.36 7.65
N ASP A 212 -14.82 28.97 8.64
CA ASP A 212 -15.58 29.91 9.47
C ASP A 212 -15.20 29.68 10.93
N ASP A 213 -14.04 30.24 11.32
CA ASP A 213 -13.85 30.70 12.70
C ASP A 213 -12.81 31.83 12.71
N HIS A 214 -13.21 33.01 12.23
CA HIS A 214 -12.71 34.30 12.70
C HIS A 214 -13.33 35.43 11.86
N LEU A 215 -14.56 35.85 12.17
CA LEU A 215 -14.99 37.24 12.00
C LEU A 215 -16.41 37.43 12.53
N SER A 216 -16.51 37.95 13.76
CA SER A 216 -17.47 38.95 14.26
C SER A 216 -17.40 38.94 15.79
N ARG A 217 -17.26 40.04 16.52
CA ARG A 217 -17.79 41.39 16.24
C ARG A 217 -17.15 42.42 17.20
N PRO A 218 -17.08 43.71 16.83
CA PRO A 218 -16.77 44.78 17.75
C PRO A 218 -17.98 45.05 18.65
N THR A 219 -17.74 45.25 19.95
CA THR A 219 -18.71 45.93 20.82
C THR A 219 -18.11 47.25 21.25
N ASP A 220 -18.49 48.26 20.49
CA ASP A 220 -18.59 49.63 20.98
C ASP A 220 -19.55 49.64 22.19
N ARG A 221 -19.08 50.23 23.30
CA ARG A 221 -19.90 50.63 24.44
C ARG A 221 -19.38 51.97 24.91
N ASP A 222 -19.89 53.01 24.27
CA ASP A 222 -20.14 54.28 24.96
C ASP A 222 -21.19 54.07 26.07
N LYS A 223 -20.86 54.50 27.28
CA LYS A 223 -21.82 55.00 28.26
C LYS A 223 -21.12 55.97 29.21
N ASP A 224 -21.71 57.15 29.30
CA ASP A 224 -21.35 58.32 30.09
C ASP A 224 -21.21 58.12 31.61
N ALA A 225 -20.57 59.13 32.22
CA ALA A 225 -20.70 59.64 33.60
C ALA A 225 -19.83 58.99 34.70
N SER A 226 -18.73 59.64 35.07
CA SER A 226 -18.65 60.62 36.17
C SER A 226 -17.28 61.27 36.26
#